data_AF-A0AAV5WW47-F1
#
_entry.id   AF-A0AAV5WW47-F1
#
_cell.length_a   1.000
_cell.length_b   1.000
_cell.length_c   1.000
_cell.angle_alpha   90.00
_cell.angle_beta   90.00
_cell.angle_gamma   90.00
#
_symmetry.space_group_name_H-M   'P 1'
#
loop_
_entity.id
_entity.type
_entity.pdbx_description
1 polymer ?
#
loop_
_entity_poly.entity_id
_entity_poly.type
_entity_poly.pdbx_seq_one_letter_code
_entity_poly.pdbx_strand_id
1 'polypeptide(L)' 'MPYARAFVHELQRMANIVGRSVPHVAVRDTEVGGHFVPEGAIVIGDIHYVMAHNPHFENPTEFRPERYLNDDGKTLRKI' A
#
# COMPACT_ATOMS: atom_id res chain seq x y z
N MET A 1 10.31 -17.95 9.83
CA MET A 1 10.13 -16.89 10.85
C MET A 1 8.96 -15.98 10.46
N PRO A 2 7.72 -16.35 10.80
CA PRO A 2 6.52 -15.59 10.38
C PRO A 2 6.49 -14.16 10.93
N TYR A 3 6.73 -13.98 12.23
CA TYR A 3 6.73 -12.66 12.85
C TYR A 3 7.78 -11.71 12.27
N ALA A 4 8.99 -12.19 11.96
CA ALA A 4 10.02 -11.37 11.32
C ALA A 4 9.57 -10.84 9.95
N ARG A 5 8.82 -11.64 9.17
CA ARG A 5 8.26 -11.19 7.88
C ARG A 5 7.16 -10.17 8.09
N ALA A 6 6.26 -10.40 9.06
CA ALA A 6 5.22 -9.46 9.44
C ALA A 6 5.78 -8.11 9.91
N PHE A 7 6.86 -8.15 10.70
CA PHE A 7 7.61 -6.97 11.14
C PHE A 7 8.18 -6.17 9.95
N VAL A 8 8.82 -6.85 8.99
CA VAL A 8 9.36 -6.19 7.79
C VAL A 8 8.25 -5.55 6.96
N HIS A 9 7.10 -6.22 6.81
CA HIS A 9 5.96 -5.63 6.10
C HIS A 9 5.41 -4.38 6.79
N GLU A 10 5.26 -4.40 8.11
CA GLU A 10 4.79 -3.23 8.85
C GLU A 10 5.82 -2.09 8.86
N LEU A 11 7.11 -2.44 8.93
CA LEU A 11 8.20 -1.48 8.78
C LEU A 11 8.16 -0.79 7.41
N GLN A 12 7.97 -1.54 6.32
CA GLN A 12 7.84 -0.96 4.98
C GLN A 12 6.61 -0.06 4.87
N ARG A 13 5.46 -0.48 5.42
CA ARG A 13 4.22 0.32 5.41
C ARG A 13 4.39 1.64 6.16
N MET A 14 4.96 1.61 7.37
CA MET A 14 5.06 2.80 8.21
C MET A 14 6.22 3.71 7.84
N ALA A 15 7.39 3.15 7.52
CA ALA A 15 8.52 3.96 7.09
C ALA A 15 8.22 4.66 5.77
N ASN A 16 7.45 4.00 4.88
CA ASN A 16 6.95 4.53 3.61
C ASN A 16 7.95 5.43 2.88
N ILE A 17 9.20 4.96 2.80
CA ILE A 17 10.35 5.76 2.36
C ILE A 17 10.12 6.28 0.92
N VAL A 18 9.38 5.51 0.13
CA VAL A 18 8.94 5.88 -1.23
C VAL A 18 7.44 6.13 -1.20
N GLY A 19 7.05 7.34 -0.79
CA GLY A 19 5.64 7.69 -0.59
C GLY A 19 4.82 7.90 -1.87
N ARG A 20 5.46 7.99 -3.03
CA ARG A 20 4.81 8.05 -4.35
C ARG A 20 5.41 6.99 -5.27
N SER A 21 4.60 6.42 -6.15
CA SER A 21 5.11 5.49 -7.15
C SER A 21 6.08 6.19 -8.11
N VAL A 22 6.84 5.40 -8.86
CA VAL A 22 7.53 5.94 -10.04
C VAL A 22 6.50 6.55 -11.01
N PRO A 23 6.87 7.58 -11.79
CA PRO A 23 6.00 8.12 -12.82
C PRO A 23 5.71 7.06 -13.90
N HIS A 24 4.43 6.88 -14.21
CA HIS A 24 3.97 6.13 -15.37
C HIS A 24 3.41 7.08 -16.42
N VAL A 25 3.29 6.62 -17.67
CA VAL A 25 2.65 7.37 -18.76
C VAL A 25 1.51 6.55 -19.35
N ALA A 26 0.35 7.18 -19.54
CA ALA A 26 -0.79 6.55 -20.20
C ALA A 26 -0.46 6.30 -21.68
N VAL A 27 -0.42 5.03 -22.10
CA VAL A 27 -0.08 4.63 -23.48
C VAL A 27 -1.23 4.80 -24.48
N ARG A 28 -2.42 5.12 -23.99
CA ARG A 28 -3.64 5.42 -24.73
C ARG A 28 -4.63 6.11 -23.81
N ASP A 29 -5.63 6.75 -24.38
CA ASP A 29 -6.80 7.23 -23.65
C ASP A 29 -7.43 6.11 -22.82
N THR A 30 -7.69 6.40 -21.56
CA THR A 30 -8.25 5.45 -20.59
C THR A 30 -9.08 6.16 -19.53
N GLU A 31 -9.73 5.38 -18.66
CA GLU A 31 -10.44 5.88 -17.50
C GLU A 31 -9.90 5.23 -16.23
N VAL A 32 -9.78 6.01 -15.16
CA VAL A 32 -9.40 5.54 -13.82
C VAL A 32 -10.38 6.11 -12.80
N GLY A 33 -11.14 5.24 -12.13
CA GLY A 33 -12.08 5.66 -11.08
C GLY A 33 -13.18 6.61 -11.54
N GLY A 34 -13.67 6.50 -12.77
CA GLY A 34 -14.66 7.43 -13.33
C GLY A 34 -14.05 8.65 -14.03
N HIS A 35 -12.73 8.81 -13.99
CA HIS A 35 -12.05 9.98 -14.55
C HIS A 35 -11.29 9.64 -15.83
N PHE A 36 -11.53 10.42 -16.88
CA PHE A 36 -10.81 10.31 -18.14
C PHE A 36 -9.34 10.71 -17.98
N VAL A 37 -8.44 9.88 -18.50
CA VAL A 37 -6.99 10.08 -18.51
C VAL A 37 -6.53 10.02 -19.97
N PRO A 38 -6.01 11.13 -20.53
CA PRO A 38 -5.59 11.15 -21.92
C PRO A 38 -4.28 10.40 -22.14
N GLU A 39 -4.07 9.90 -23.36
CA GLU A 39 -2.80 9.40 -23.84
C GLU A 39 -1.68 10.43 -23.60
N GLY A 40 -0.52 9.95 -23.15
CA GLY A 40 0.63 10.78 -22.80
C GLY A 40 0.57 11.43 -21.41
N ALA A 41 -0.54 11.31 -20.68
CA ALA A 41 -0.62 11.81 -19.30
C ALA A 41 0.35 11.08 -18.37
N ILE A 42 1.04 11.84 -17.51
CA ILE A 42 1.84 11.29 -16.42
C ILE A 42 0.92 10.89 -15.27
N VAL A 43 1.03 9.65 -14.82
CA VAL A 43 0.26 9.09 -13.70
C VAL A 43 1.24 8.73 -12.58
N ILE A 44 0.96 9.24 -11.38
CA ILE A 44 1.74 8.95 -10.16
C ILE A 44 0.76 8.48 -9.09
N GLY A 45 0.99 7.27 -8.56
CA GLY A 45 0.22 6.75 -7.44
C GLY A 45 0.70 7.33 -6.11
N ASP A 46 -0.22 7.82 -5.29
CA ASP A 46 0.07 8.25 -3.92
C ASP A 46 0.02 7.05 -2.97
N ILE A 47 1.18 6.42 -2.77
CA ILE A 47 1.33 5.26 -1.88
C ILE A 47 1.08 5.69 -0.44
N HIS A 48 1.54 6.88 -0.06
CA HIS A 48 1.38 7.40 1.29
C HIS A 48 -0.09 7.56 1.68
N TYR A 49 -0.90 8.11 0.77
CA TYR A 49 -2.33 8.25 0.99
C TYR A 49 -2.98 6.89 1.24
N VAL A 50 -2.65 5.87 0.43
CA VAL A 50 -3.16 4.51 0.58
C VAL A 50 -2.73 3.90 1.92
N MET A 51 -1.45 3.98 2.29
CA MET A 51 -0.94 3.37 3.53
C MET A 51 -1.48 4.04 4.80
N ALA A 52 -1.91 5.31 4.71
CA ALA A 52 -2.45 6.08 5.82
C ALA A 52 -3.98 6.02 5.96
N HIS A 53 -4.73 5.87 4.86
CA HIS A 53 -6.19 6.03 4.87
C HIS A 53 -6.98 4.82 4.39
N ASN A 54 -6.31 3.81 3.82
CA ASN A 54 -7.03 2.62 3.38
C ASN A 54 -7.62 1.88 4.60
N PRO A 55 -8.93 1.55 4.59
CA PRO A 55 -9.59 0.88 5.72
C PRO A 55 -9.02 -0.51 6.06
N HIS A 56 -8.24 -1.12 5.18
CA HIS A 56 -7.49 -2.35 5.49
C HIS A 56 -6.40 -2.12 6.55
N PHE A 57 -6.01 -0.88 6.81
CA PHE A 57 -5.03 -0.53 7.84
C PHE A 57 -5.72 0.13 9.04
N GLU A 58 -6.38 -0.68 9.86
CA GLU A 58 -6.87 -0.24 11.16
C GLU A 58 -5.73 0.31 12.03
N ASN A 59 -5.98 1.41 12.73
CA ASN A 59 -5.00 2.17 13.50
C ASN A 59 -3.69 2.37 12.70
N PRO A 60 -3.72 3.08 11.56
CA PRO A 60 -2.60 3.13 10.62
C PRO A 60 -1.36 3.81 11.19
N THR A 61 -1.49 4.56 12.29
CA THR A 61 -0.41 5.21 13.02
C THR A 61 0.28 4.29 14.03
N GLU A 62 -0.27 3.12 14.34
CA GLU A 62 0.33 2.13 15.24
C GLU A 62 1.21 1.16 14.47
N PHE A 63 2.41 0.90 15.00
CA PHE A 63 3.29 -0.16 14.50
C PHE A 63 2.79 -1.51 14.99
N ARG A 64 2.03 -2.21 14.14
CA ARG A 64 1.31 -3.45 14.49
C ARG A 64 1.61 -4.59 13.50
N PRO A 65 2.77 -5.27 13.60
CA PRO A 65 3.11 -6.41 12.74
C PRO A 65 2.02 -7.50 12.69
N GLU A 66 1.28 -7.67 13.77
CA GLU A 66 0.19 -8.64 13.92
C GLU A 66 -0.87 -8.50 12.83
N ARG A 67 -1.02 -7.31 12.22
CA ARG A 67 -1.96 -7.13 11.10
C ARG A 67 -1.66 -8.06 9.93
N TYR A 68 -0.43 -8.53 9.77
CA TYR A 68 -0.03 -9.46 8.70
C TYR A 68 -0.08 -10.93 9.10
N LEU A 69 -0.47 -11.24 10.35
CA LEU A 69 -0.56 -12.59 10.89
C LEU A 69 -2.02 -13.01 11.05
N ASN A 70 -2.31 -14.26 10.73
CA ASN A 70 -3.60 -14.88 11.01
C ASN A 70 -3.84 -15.00 12.52
N ASP A 71 -5.06 -15.40 12.89
CA ASP A 71 -5.48 -15.56 14.29
C ASP A 71 -4.64 -16.59 15.06
N ASP A 72 -3.93 -17.47 14.37
CA ASP A 72 -2.99 -18.43 14.95
C ASP A 72 -1.64 -17.81 15.37
N GLY A 73 -1.40 -16.53 15.06
CA GLY A 73 -0.18 -15.78 15.33
C GLY A 73 1.08 -16.30 14.61
N LYS A 74 0.92 -17.27 13.70
CA LYS A 74 2.03 -18.03 13.10
C LYS A 74 1.95 -18.11 11.59
N THR A 75 0.77 -18.00 11.00
CA THR A 75 0.59 -18.06 9.56
C THR A 75 0.50 -16.65 9.00
N LEU A 76 1.23 -16.40 7.93
CA LEU A 76 1.18 -15.13 7.22
C LEU A 76 -0.13 -14.99 6.43
N ARG A 77 -0.55 -13.73 6.27
CA ARG A 77 -1.79 -13.21 5.65
C ARG A 77 -2.97 -13.07 6.61
N LYS A 78 -2.91 -12.03 7.43
CA LYS A 78 -4.10 -11.21 7.63
C LYS A 78 -3.86 -9.84 6.99
N ILE A 79 -4.94 -9.22 6.56
CA ILE A 79 -5.11 -7.83 6.13
C ILE A 79 -6.52 -7.48 6.57
#